data_AF-Q0YRU6-F1
#
_entry.id   AF-Q0YRU6-F1
#
_cell.length_a   1.000
_cell.length_b   1.000
_cell.length_c   1.000
_cell.angle_alpha   90.00
_cell.angle_beta   90.00
_cell.angle_gamma   90.00
#
_symmetry.space_group_name_H-M   'P 1'
#
loop_
_entity.id
_entity.type
_entity.pdbx_description
1 polymer ?
#
loop_
_entity_poly.entity_id
_entity_poly.type
_entity_poly.pdbx_seq_one_letter_code
_entity_poly.pdbx_strand_id
1 'polypeptide(L)'
;MKHLENLARKLSLTKAEISLISMLLGFLVLGGILKNFRSMEETDQLVKKAETARLREAEVDSLIRLAAIDQTTVREDVLQEVTDAERDESSEKPAAHRSAGKKTFSGTIAFNKAGKAELQKISGIGPVMAGRLIAFRASKGGKVTQFQDFLDVKGIGKKKLEVLKKHFTLE
;
A
#
# COMPACT_ATOMS: atom_id res chain seq x y z
N MET A 1 40.77 23.40 -20.89
CA MET A 1 40.80 24.57 -21.80
C MET A 1 41.38 24.22 -23.18
N LYS A 2 42.63 23.74 -23.30
CA LYS A 2 43.28 23.45 -24.61
C LYS A 2 42.52 22.46 -25.53
N HIS A 3 41.86 21.44 -24.96
CA HIS A 3 41.07 20.48 -25.74
C HIS A 3 39.83 21.09 -26.40
N LEU A 4 39.13 22.00 -25.71
CA LEU A 4 37.97 22.72 -26.24
C LEU A 4 38.38 23.67 -27.37
N GLU A 5 39.56 24.29 -27.26
CA GLU A 5 40.10 25.16 -28.30
C GLU A 5 40.52 24.40 -29.56
N ASN A 6 41.10 23.21 -29.40
CA ASN A 6 41.44 22.34 -30.53
C ASN A 6 40.18 21.81 -31.24
N LEU A 7 39.13 21.50 -30.49
CA LEU A 7 37.81 21.15 -31.04
C LEU A 7 37.19 22.35 -31.79
N ALA A 8 37.31 23.56 -31.23
CA ALA A 8 36.83 24.79 -31.86
C ALA A 8 37.47 25.05 -33.22
N ARG A 9 38.79 24.90 -33.30
CA ARG A 9 39.51 25.06 -34.55
C ARG A 9 39.17 23.97 -35.58
N LYS A 10 38.94 22.73 -35.16
CA LYS A 10 38.62 21.62 -36.07
C LYS A 10 37.19 21.67 -36.62
N LEU A 11 36.25 22.16 -35.83
CA LEU A 11 34.82 22.21 -36.18
C LEU A 11 34.39 23.58 -36.72
N SER A 12 35.33 24.54 -36.88
CA SER A 12 35.06 25.91 -37.32
C SER A 12 34.00 26.63 -36.47
N LEU A 13 33.93 26.29 -35.18
CA LEU A 13 32.98 26.84 -34.21
C LEU A 13 33.70 27.75 -33.22
N THR A 14 32.97 28.68 -32.62
CA THR A 14 33.51 29.56 -31.58
C THR A 14 33.75 28.82 -30.26
N LYS A 15 34.65 29.34 -29.41
CA LYS A 15 34.92 28.75 -28.09
C LYS A 15 33.66 28.68 -27.21
N ALA A 16 32.77 29.66 -27.35
CA ALA A 16 31.53 29.75 -26.59
C ALA A 16 30.54 28.64 -26.98
N GLU A 17 30.36 28.39 -28.28
CA GLU A 17 29.46 27.34 -28.79
C GLU A 17 29.89 25.95 -28.32
N ILE A 18 31.20 25.65 -28.37
CA ILE A 18 31.71 24.34 -27.93
C ILE A 18 31.63 24.16 -26.43
N SER A 19 31.84 25.24 -25.66
CA SER A 19 31.59 25.20 -24.23
C SER A 19 30.12 24.86 -23.94
N LEU A 20 29.18 25.52 -24.62
CA LEU A 20 27.74 25.29 -24.48
C LEU A 20 27.36 23.84 -24.84
N ILE A 21 27.83 23.35 -25.99
CA ILE A 21 27.56 21.98 -26.47
C ILE A 21 28.14 20.94 -25.52
N SER A 22 29.36 21.15 -25.02
CA SER A 22 29.99 20.23 -24.05
C SER A 22 29.23 20.17 -22.73
N MET A 23 28.73 21.32 -22.26
CA MET A 23 27.94 21.42 -21.04
C MET A 23 26.59 20.70 -21.20
N LEU A 24 25.93 20.87 -22.36
CA LEU A 24 24.68 20.20 -22.69
C LEU A 24 24.84 18.67 -22.76
N LEU A 25 25.89 18.19 -23.44
CA LEU A 25 26.25 16.77 -23.50
C LEU A 25 26.58 16.21 -22.11
N GLY A 26 27.28 16.97 -21.28
CA GLY A 26 27.57 16.63 -19.90
C GLY A 26 26.30 16.40 -19.08
N PHE A 27 25.33 17.33 -19.14
CA PHE A 27 24.04 17.17 -18.47
C PHE A 27 23.21 16.02 -19.03
N LEU A 28 23.28 15.76 -20.34
CA LEU A 28 22.59 14.64 -20.97
C LEU A 28 23.13 13.29 -20.46
N VAL A 29 24.45 13.14 -20.41
CA VAL A 29 25.11 11.94 -19.88
C VAL A 29 24.86 11.80 -18.38
N LEU A 30 25.03 12.88 -17.61
CA LEU A 30 24.78 12.88 -16.17
C LEU A 30 23.31 12.56 -15.86
N GLY A 31 22.38 13.13 -16.61
CA GLY A 31 20.95 12.82 -16.52
C GLY A 31 20.63 11.37 -16.89
N GLY A 32 21.29 10.82 -17.91
CA GLY A 32 21.19 9.40 -18.28
C GLY A 32 21.69 8.46 -17.17
N ILE A 33 22.83 8.79 -16.55
CA ILE A 33 23.39 8.05 -15.41
C ILE A 33 22.44 8.10 -14.21
N LEU A 34 21.97 9.29 -13.83
CA LEU A 34 21.01 9.45 -12.73
C LEU A 34 19.69 8.72 -12.98
N LYS A 35 19.22 8.66 -14.24
CA LYS A 35 18.05 7.88 -14.65
C LYS A 35 18.30 6.37 -14.49
N ASN A 36 19.48 5.88 -14.85
CA ASN A 36 19.86 4.47 -14.73
C ASN A 36 19.96 4.03 -13.26
N PHE A 37 20.54 4.87 -12.39
CA PHE A 37 20.67 4.58 -10.96
C PHE A 37 19.32 4.54 -10.22
N ARG A 38 18.30 5.24 -10.72
CA ARG A 38 16.96 5.21 -10.12
C ARG A 38 16.19 3.90 -10.35
N SER A 39 16.70 3.01 -11.21
CA SER A 39 16.13 1.68 -11.43
C SER A 39 16.53 0.65 -10.35
N MET A 40 17.44 1.00 -9.43
CA MET A 40 17.90 0.13 -8.34
C MET A 40 17.02 0.16 -7.09
N GLU A 41 15.79 0.69 -7.16
CA GLU A 41 14.83 0.68 -6.04
C GLU A 41 13.84 -0.49 -6.11
N GLU A 42 13.85 -1.28 -7.20
CA GLU A 42 12.94 -2.41 -7.41
C GLU A 42 13.41 -3.74 -6.80
N THR A 43 14.71 -3.94 -6.58
CA THR A 43 15.25 -5.21 -6.07
C THR A 43 14.98 -5.43 -4.57
N ASP A 44 14.90 -4.34 -3.80
CA ASP A 44 14.66 -4.39 -2.35
C ASP A 44 13.21 -4.80 -1.99
N GLN A 45 12.27 -4.58 -2.92
CA GLN A 45 10.87 -4.97 -2.74
C GLN A 45 10.64 -6.47 -2.97
N LEU A 46 11.42 -7.10 -3.85
CA LEU A 46 11.27 -8.53 -4.14
C LEU A 46 11.73 -9.41 -2.98
N VAL A 47 12.82 -9.04 -2.32
CA VAL A 47 13.33 -9.73 -1.13
C VAL A 47 12.33 -9.63 0.02
N LYS A 48 11.84 -8.42 0.32
CA LYS A 48 10.82 -8.20 1.37
C LYS A 48 9.50 -8.91 1.07
N LYS A 49 9.10 -9.01 -0.21
CA LYS A 49 7.91 -9.76 -0.62
C LYS A 49 8.11 -11.28 -0.48
N ALA A 50 9.30 -11.79 -0.76
CA ALA A 50 9.63 -13.21 -0.59
C ALA A 50 9.70 -13.60 0.89
N GLU A 51 10.30 -12.78 1.75
CA GLU A 51 10.34 -13.02 3.20
C GLU A 51 8.95 -12.97 3.84
N THR A 52 8.14 -11.96 3.48
CA THR A 52 6.77 -11.85 4.00
C THR A 52 5.84 -12.96 3.49
N ALA A 53 6.13 -13.56 2.33
CA ALA A 53 5.42 -14.75 1.86
C ALA A 53 5.77 -15.99 2.69
N ARG A 54 7.06 -16.19 2.99
CA ARG A 54 7.54 -17.32 3.81
C ARG A 54 7.00 -17.30 5.24
N LEU A 55 6.94 -16.13 5.87
CA LEU A 55 6.40 -15.98 7.23
C LEU A 55 4.91 -16.36 7.30
N ARG A 56 4.11 -16.00 6.29
CA ARG A 56 2.68 -16.38 6.24
C ARG A 56 2.46 -17.87 6.06
N GLU A 57 3.30 -18.52 5.25
CA GLU A 57 3.17 -19.95 4.99
C GLU A 57 3.43 -20.77 6.26
N ALA A 58 4.44 -20.40 7.05
CA ALA A 58 4.71 -21.03 8.34
C ALA A 58 3.60 -20.79 9.39
N GLU A 59 3.01 -19.59 9.44
CA GLU A 59 1.87 -19.29 10.31
C GLU A 59 0.63 -20.11 9.95
N VAL A 60 0.36 -20.29 8.65
CA VAL A 60 -0.77 -21.09 8.17
C VAL A 60 -0.61 -22.57 8.55
N ASP A 61 0.59 -23.13 8.42
CA ASP A 61 0.85 -24.53 8.79
C ASP A 61 0.69 -24.78 10.31
N SER A 62 1.14 -23.81 11.13
CA SER A 62 0.90 -23.83 12.58
C SER A 62 -0.60 -23.78 12.94
N LEU A 63 -1.39 -22.95 12.24
CA LEU A 63 -2.84 -22.85 12.44
C LEU A 63 -3.58 -24.13 12.01
N ILE A 64 -3.17 -24.77 10.92
CA ILE A 64 -3.74 -26.05 10.48
C ILE A 64 -3.46 -27.14 11.51
N ARG A 65 -2.24 -27.18 12.06
CA ARG A 65 -1.87 -28.14 13.10
C ARG A 65 -2.64 -27.91 14.40
N LEU A 66 -2.84 -26.67 14.81
CA LEU A 66 -3.64 -26.34 16.00
C LEU A 66 -5.11 -26.77 15.82
N ALA A 67 -5.69 -26.51 14.64
CA ALA A 67 -7.06 -26.93 14.33
C ALA A 67 -7.21 -28.46 14.22
N ALA A 68 -6.16 -29.18 13.79
CA ALA A 68 -6.15 -30.63 13.74
C ALA A 68 -6.09 -31.27 15.14
N ILE A 69 -5.46 -30.60 16.11
CA ILE A 69 -5.43 -31.04 17.51
C ILE A 69 -6.83 -30.91 18.13
N ASP A 70 -7.58 -29.86 17.81
CA ASP A 70 -8.94 -29.62 18.35
C ASP A 70 -9.96 -30.67 17.88
N GLN A 71 -9.78 -31.25 16.69
CA GLN A 71 -10.65 -32.34 16.19
C GLN A 71 -10.30 -33.73 16.73
N THR A 72 -9.13 -33.90 17.36
CA THR A 72 -8.68 -35.22 17.87
C THR A 72 -8.85 -35.39 19.38
N THR A 73 -9.16 -34.32 20.14
CA THR A 73 -9.30 -34.38 21.61
C THR A 73 -10.74 -34.37 22.14
N VAL A 74 -11.77 -34.54 21.30
CA VAL A 74 -13.19 -34.55 21.76
C VAL A 74 -13.89 -35.91 21.59
N ARG A 75 -13.13 -37.02 21.55
CA ARG A 75 -13.74 -38.38 21.53
C ARG A 75 -13.14 -39.37 22.54
N GLU A 76 -12.73 -38.86 23.68
CA GLU A 76 -12.36 -39.53 24.94
C GLU A 76 -12.19 -38.33 25.89
N ASP A 77 -13.19 -37.85 26.63
CA ASP A 77 -13.68 -38.47 27.85
C ASP A 77 -15.02 -37.84 28.24
N VAL A 78 -16.04 -38.69 28.33
CA VAL A 78 -17.27 -38.46 29.08
C VAL A 78 -17.06 -39.10 30.44
N LEU A 79 -16.97 -38.32 31.54
CA LEU A 79 -17.81 -38.45 32.76
C LEU A 79 -17.29 -37.55 33.90
N GLN A 80 -18.24 -36.94 34.63
CA GLN A 80 -18.14 -36.26 35.93
C GLN A 80 -17.42 -34.89 35.87
N GLU A 81 -18.09 -33.76 36.09
CA GLU A 81 -18.85 -33.46 37.30
C GLU A 81 -19.88 -32.35 37.03
N VAL A 82 -21.13 -32.64 37.41
CA VAL A 82 -22.28 -31.74 37.43
C VAL A 82 -22.20 -30.90 38.71
N THR A 83 -22.37 -29.58 38.62
CA THR A 83 -23.35 -28.81 39.42
C THR A 83 -23.39 -27.34 38.96
N ASP A 84 -24.49 -27.02 38.28
CA ASP A 84 -25.38 -25.87 38.48
C ASP A 84 -24.84 -24.42 38.51
N ALA A 85 -25.03 -23.71 37.38
CA ALA A 85 -25.81 -22.46 37.33
C ALA A 85 -26.10 -22.02 35.86
N GLU A 86 -27.29 -22.38 35.38
CA GLU A 86 -28.08 -21.71 34.32
C GLU A 86 -28.24 -20.20 34.60
N ARG A 87 -28.40 -19.21 33.71
CA ARG A 87 -28.69 -18.96 32.27
C ARG A 87 -28.19 -17.51 32.03
N ASP A 88 -27.76 -17.06 30.84
CA ASP A 88 -28.63 -16.81 29.69
C ASP A 88 -27.78 -16.58 28.41
N GLU A 89 -28.35 -17.00 27.29
CA GLU A 89 -27.73 -17.17 25.99
C GLU A 89 -27.72 -15.89 25.14
N SER A 90 -26.66 -15.69 24.34
CA SER A 90 -26.77 -15.60 22.87
C SER A 90 -25.39 -15.36 22.21
N SER A 91 -24.85 -16.43 21.64
CA SER A 91 -24.44 -16.60 20.23
C SER A 91 -23.72 -15.44 19.53
N GLU A 92 -22.63 -15.57 18.79
CA GLU A 92 -21.91 -16.70 18.20
C GLU A 92 -20.65 -16.09 17.54
N LYS A 93 -19.53 -16.80 17.57
CA LYS A 93 -18.42 -16.70 16.60
C LYS A 93 -17.96 -18.15 16.37
N PRO A 94 -17.25 -18.52 15.29
CA PRO A 94 -16.86 -17.82 14.05
C PRO A 94 -17.05 -18.69 12.79
N ALA A 95 -16.93 -18.15 11.57
CA ALA A 95 -16.28 -18.85 10.43
C ALA A 95 -16.31 -18.06 9.10
N ALA A 96 -15.36 -18.45 8.26
CA ALA A 96 -15.39 -18.45 6.80
C ALA A 96 -14.83 -17.23 6.07
N HIS A 97 -13.50 -17.25 5.96
CA HIS A 97 -12.75 -16.79 4.79
C HIS A 97 -13.25 -17.53 3.54
N ARG A 98 -14.38 -17.09 2.99
CA ARG A 98 -14.80 -17.45 1.63
C ARG A 98 -14.06 -16.52 0.67
N SER A 99 -13.34 -17.11 -0.27
CA SER A 99 -12.91 -16.50 -1.52
C SER A 99 -14.10 -15.81 -2.20
N ALA A 100 -14.32 -14.55 -1.85
CA ALA A 100 -15.41 -13.75 -2.39
C ALA A 100 -14.81 -12.84 -3.46
N GLY A 101 -15.10 -13.20 -4.71
CA GLY A 101 -14.87 -12.34 -5.86
C GLY A 101 -15.30 -10.91 -5.56
N LYS A 102 -14.50 -9.97 -6.09
CA LYS A 102 -14.65 -8.50 -6.12
C LYS A 102 -16.10 -8.01 -5.91
N LYS A 103 -16.62 -8.08 -4.67
CA LYS A 103 -17.86 -7.44 -4.29
C LYS A 103 -17.53 -5.98 -4.10
N THR A 104 -17.90 -5.17 -5.09
CA THR A 104 -17.92 -3.72 -4.96
C THR A 104 -18.78 -3.38 -3.76
N PHE A 105 -18.15 -2.85 -2.72
CA PHE A 105 -18.85 -2.40 -1.52
C PHE A 105 -19.82 -1.28 -1.92
N SER A 106 -21.12 -1.51 -1.74
CA SER A 106 -22.19 -0.57 -2.05
C SER A 106 -22.60 0.30 -0.87
N GLY A 107 -21.93 0.16 0.28
CA GLY A 107 -22.17 0.96 1.48
C GLY A 107 -21.29 2.20 1.54
N THR A 108 -21.48 2.96 2.62
CA THR A 108 -20.68 4.13 2.95
C THR A 108 -19.68 3.80 4.06
N ILE A 109 -18.43 4.24 3.94
CA ILE A 109 -17.36 3.98 4.91
C ILE A 109 -17.05 5.27 5.67
N ALA A 110 -17.09 5.24 7.00
CA ALA A 110 -16.67 6.38 7.84
C ALA A 110 -15.15 6.56 7.76
N PHE A 111 -14.69 7.56 7.00
CA PHE A 111 -13.26 7.77 6.69
C PHE A 111 -12.40 7.94 7.95
N ASN A 112 -12.89 8.67 8.95
CA ASN A 112 -12.12 8.98 10.15
C ASN A 112 -11.88 7.73 11.02
N LYS A 113 -12.73 6.71 10.89
CA LYS A 113 -12.64 5.44 11.63
C LYS A 113 -12.06 4.30 10.78
N ALA A 114 -12.13 4.45 9.45
CA ALA A 114 -11.77 3.40 8.52
C ALA A 114 -10.31 2.94 8.64
N GLY A 115 -10.12 1.62 8.59
CA GLY A 115 -8.82 0.98 8.48
C GLY A 115 -8.33 0.87 7.03
N LYS A 116 -7.04 0.56 6.85
CA LYS A 116 -6.42 0.44 5.52
C LYS A 116 -7.12 -0.58 4.61
N ALA A 117 -7.60 -1.70 5.16
CA ALA A 117 -8.30 -2.74 4.40
C ALA A 117 -9.69 -2.29 3.95
N GLU A 118 -10.38 -1.47 4.74
CA GLU A 118 -11.71 -0.95 4.41
C GLU A 118 -11.65 0.10 3.31
N LEU A 119 -10.66 1.01 3.40
CA LEU A 119 -10.42 2.00 2.35
C LEU A 119 -10.14 1.33 0.99
N GLN A 120 -9.49 0.17 0.97
CA GLN A 120 -9.19 -0.59 -0.25
C GLN A 120 -10.42 -1.24 -0.90
N LYS A 121 -11.57 -1.31 -0.21
CA LYS A 121 -12.82 -1.84 -0.79
C LYS A 121 -13.40 -0.89 -1.84
N ILE A 122 -12.99 0.36 -1.85
CA ILE A 122 -13.48 1.37 -2.79
C ILE A 122 -12.73 1.28 -4.12
N SER A 123 -13.48 1.34 -5.20
CA SER A 123 -12.92 1.30 -6.55
C SER A 123 -11.94 2.47 -6.77
N GLY A 124 -10.74 2.16 -7.27
CA GLY A 124 -9.68 3.15 -7.48
C GLY A 124 -8.84 3.50 -6.25
N ILE A 125 -9.09 2.88 -5.08
CA ILE A 125 -8.22 2.97 -3.90
C ILE A 125 -7.43 1.66 -3.73
N GLY A 126 -6.19 1.66 -4.20
CA GLY A 126 -5.25 0.56 -3.97
C GLY A 126 -4.48 0.67 -2.64
N PRO A 127 -3.62 -0.32 -2.31
CA PRO A 127 -2.86 -0.35 -1.05
C PRO A 127 -2.00 0.89 -0.82
N VAL A 128 -1.42 1.44 -1.90
CA VAL A 128 -0.62 2.67 -1.86
C VAL A 128 -1.49 3.89 -1.54
N MET A 129 -2.67 3.99 -2.17
CA MET A 129 -3.58 5.13 -1.95
C MET A 129 -4.19 5.09 -0.55
N ALA A 130 -4.59 3.90 -0.09
CA ALA A 130 -5.07 3.71 1.28
C ALA A 130 -4.01 4.11 2.31
N GLY A 131 -2.74 3.77 2.08
CA GLY A 131 -1.62 4.22 2.93
C GLY A 131 -1.49 5.74 2.97
N ARG A 132 -1.58 6.42 1.82
CA ARG A 132 -1.55 7.89 1.74
C ARG A 132 -2.70 8.55 2.46
N LEU A 133 -3.90 7.98 2.37
CA LEU A 133 -5.10 8.47 3.05
C LEU A 133 -4.97 8.38 4.58
N ILE A 134 -4.43 7.27 5.09
CA ILE A 134 -4.16 7.11 6.54
C ILE A 134 -3.09 8.12 7.01
N ALA A 135 -1.99 8.26 6.25
CA ALA A 135 -0.95 9.23 6.57
C ALA A 135 -1.46 10.67 6.53
N PHE A 136 -2.30 10.98 5.55
CA PHE A 136 -2.99 12.26 5.43
C PHE A 136 -3.89 12.55 6.64
N ARG A 137 -4.70 11.57 7.07
CA ARG A 137 -5.52 11.67 8.27
C ARG A 137 -4.66 11.98 9.50
N ALA A 138 -3.54 11.31 9.66
CA ALA A 138 -2.59 11.59 10.73
C ALA A 138 -2.02 13.02 10.64
N SER A 139 -1.64 13.48 9.44
CA SER A 139 -1.10 14.83 9.22
C SER A 139 -2.09 15.96 9.53
N LYS A 140 -3.40 15.69 9.43
CA LYS A 140 -4.48 16.63 9.74
C LYS A 140 -4.93 16.57 11.21
N GLY A 141 -4.19 15.88 12.08
CA GLY A 141 -4.54 15.75 13.51
C GLY A 141 -5.51 14.61 13.81
N GLY A 142 -5.57 13.60 12.94
CA GLY A 142 -6.33 12.36 13.15
C GLY A 142 -7.77 12.40 12.64
N LYS A 143 -8.29 13.56 12.23
CA LYS A 143 -9.64 13.71 11.68
C LYS A 143 -9.64 14.61 10.46
N VAL A 144 -10.57 14.33 9.55
CA VAL A 144 -10.85 15.12 8.36
C VAL A 144 -12.30 15.58 8.44
N THR A 145 -12.53 16.87 8.28
CA THR A 145 -13.85 17.51 8.42
C THR A 145 -14.41 17.94 7.07
N GLN A 146 -13.57 18.12 6.05
CA GLN A 146 -14.00 18.52 4.72
C GLN A 146 -13.50 17.57 3.64
N PHE A 147 -14.37 17.24 2.68
CA PHE A 147 -13.96 16.44 1.52
C PHE A 147 -12.94 17.15 0.64
N GLN A 148 -12.92 18.48 0.64
CA GLN A 148 -11.96 19.23 -0.19
C GLN A 148 -10.52 19.00 0.26
N ASP A 149 -10.30 18.68 1.55
CA ASP A 149 -8.97 18.41 2.08
C ASP A 149 -8.31 17.18 1.41
N PHE A 150 -9.10 16.26 0.86
CA PHE A 150 -8.56 15.10 0.12
C PHE A 150 -7.78 15.50 -1.13
N LEU A 151 -7.95 16.73 -1.65
CA LEU A 151 -7.16 17.24 -2.78
C LEU A 151 -5.69 17.47 -2.41
N ASP A 152 -5.37 17.62 -1.12
CA ASP A 152 -3.98 17.72 -0.64
C ASP A 152 -3.25 16.36 -0.77
N VAL A 153 -3.99 15.26 -0.94
CA VAL A 153 -3.41 13.93 -1.07
C VAL A 153 -2.91 13.68 -2.49
N LYS A 154 -1.60 13.48 -2.62
CA LYS A 154 -0.95 13.20 -3.92
C LYS A 154 -1.61 12.03 -4.67
N GLY A 155 -2.18 12.36 -5.83
CA GLY A 155 -2.83 11.41 -6.73
C GLY A 155 -4.35 11.32 -6.57
N ILE A 156 -4.93 12.21 -5.75
CA ILE A 156 -6.37 12.49 -5.69
C ILE A 156 -6.62 13.79 -6.47
N GLY A 157 -7.50 13.73 -7.45
CA GLY A 157 -7.98 14.89 -8.20
C GLY A 157 -9.50 14.87 -8.27
N LYS A 158 -10.09 15.80 -9.02
CA LYS A 158 -11.57 15.99 -9.09
C LYS A 158 -12.34 14.68 -9.30
N LYS A 159 -11.93 13.87 -10.28
CA LYS A 159 -12.58 12.57 -10.57
C LYS A 159 -12.55 11.59 -9.40
N LYS A 160 -11.41 11.49 -8.71
CA LYS A 160 -11.29 10.58 -7.55
C LYS A 160 -12.02 11.12 -6.35
N LEU A 161 -11.98 12.43 -6.15
CA LEU A 161 -12.72 13.10 -5.09
C LEU A 161 -14.23 12.83 -5.19
N GLU A 162 -14.80 12.83 -6.39
CA GLU A 162 -16.21 12.45 -6.60
C GLU A 162 -16.50 11.00 -6.19
N VAL A 163 -15.60 10.07 -6.48
CA VAL A 163 -15.71 8.68 -6.02
C VAL A 163 -15.66 8.62 -4.49
N LEU A 164 -14.76 9.37 -3.85
CA LEU A 164 -14.69 9.43 -2.39
C LEU A 164 -15.98 9.99 -1.78
N LYS A 165 -16.54 11.06 -2.35
CA LYS A 165 -17.80 11.65 -1.88
C LYS A 165 -18.99 10.70 -1.95
N LYS A 166 -18.99 9.76 -2.90
CA LYS A 166 -20.04 8.75 -3.04
C LYS A 166 -19.92 7.60 -2.03
N HIS A 167 -18.71 7.32 -1.57
CA HIS A 167 -18.43 6.12 -0.78
C HIS A 167 -17.98 6.39 0.65
N PHE A 168 -17.64 7.64 1.00
CA PHE A 168 -17.17 8.00 2.34
C PHE A 168 -18.10 8.97 3.07
N THR A 169 -18.17 8.80 4.39
CA THR A 169 -18.69 9.77 5.36
C THR A 169 -17.55 10.26 6.27
N LEU A 170 -17.72 11.42 6.90
CA LEU A 170 -16.69 12.05 7.75
C LEU A 170 -17.01 11.94 9.26
N GLU A 171 -17.74 10.91 9.66
CA GLU A 171 -18.13 10.62 11.05
C GLU A 171 -17.01 10.02 11.92
#